data_AF-A0A9E6SCI4-F1
#
_entry.id   AF-A0A9E6SCI4-F1
#
_cell.length_a   1.000
_cell.length_b   1.000
_cell.length_c   1.000
_cell.angle_alpha   90.00
_cell.angle_beta   90.00
_cell.angle_gamma   90.00
#
_symmetry.space_group_name_H-M   'P 1'
#
loop_
_entity.id
_entity.type
_entity.pdbx_description
1 polymer ?
#
loop_
_entity_poly.entity_id
_entity_poly.type
_entity_poly.pdbx_seq_one_letter_code
_entity_poly.pdbx_strand_id
1 'polypeptide(L)'
;MNDTDYYSILGVSPEAEDIVVSAAYRALAQRYHPDKNTGRDTQAKMKAINEAYAVLSDPVRRAEYDKSYQSASNKSFETQDDDDQSSAFVDAMKELDERWEVAKSIYPDIELFRARLNKFSTSLSFAFVTTLLVAKAFGRRRELSLQLEGQFLTKYFGSNEQIVDYARGLILSGRRDAAKALNRLVEVIGSPDDPQLFVDKIESDFDLHHARQATSKEDRNAARQRELKKIVKNFGYFDEATELARLSGFVVAEAGGGIFSSAKVAVSSQDGFAKEFADTKSFVRWVQSNLCEYI
;
A
#
# COMPACT_ATOMS: atom_id res chain seq x y z
N MET A 1 -28.48 -20.53 -8.50
CA MET A 1 -27.73 -19.83 -7.46
C MET A 1 -26.27 -20.22 -7.61
N ASN A 2 -25.34 -19.27 -7.75
CA ASN A 2 -23.91 -19.57 -7.68
C ASN A 2 -23.56 -19.55 -6.19
N ASP A 3 -23.72 -20.69 -5.51
CA ASP A 3 -23.62 -20.85 -4.04
C ASP A 3 -22.17 -20.74 -3.52
N THR A 4 -21.28 -20.11 -4.27
CA THR A 4 -19.83 -20.17 -4.01
C THR A 4 -19.21 -18.85 -4.45
N ASP A 5 -19.30 -17.84 -3.58
CA ASP A 5 -18.54 -16.61 -3.79
C ASP A 5 -17.07 -16.85 -3.43
N TYR A 6 -16.22 -16.98 -4.45
CA TYR A 6 -14.78 -17.19 -4.28
C TYR A 6 -14.08 -16.03 -3.55
N TYR A 7 -14.59 -14.80 -3.68
CA TYR A 7 -14.07 -13.64 -2.96
C TYR A 7 -14.34 -13.78 -1.46
N SER A 8 -15.58 -14.13 -1.11
CA SER A 8 -15.98 -14.42 0.26
C SER A 8 -15.25 -15.64 0.85
N ILE A 9 -15.01 -16.70 0.07
CA ILE A 9 -14.27 -17.90 0.52
C ILE A 9 -12.83 -17.60 0.87
N LEU A 10 -12.15 -16.76 0.09
CA LEU A 10 -10.80 -16.30 0.42
C LEU A 10 -10.80 -15.12 1.40
N GLY A 11 -11.95 -14.52 1.69
CA GLY A 11 -12.08 -13.33 2.52
C GLY A 11 -11.39 -12.10 1.93
N VAL A 12 -11.38 -11.98 0.60
CA VAL A 12 -10.72 -10.89 -0.13
C VAL A 12 -11.73 -10.10 -0.94
N SER A 13 -11.50 -8.80 -1.09
CA SER A 13 -12.34 -7.94 -1.94
C SER A 13 -12.31 -8.40 -3.41
N PRO A 14 -13.39 -8.21 -4.19
CA PRO A 14 -13.34 -8.32 -5.65
C PRO A 14 -12.24 -7.47 -6.29
N GLU A 15 -11.90 -6.35 -5.68
CA GLU A 15 -10.83 -5.44 -6.09
C GLU A 15 -9.43 -5.86 -5.60
N ALA A 16 -9.30 -6.96 -4.85
CA ALA A 16 -8.05 -7.39 -4.24
C ALA A 16 -6.99 -7.72 -5.30
N GLU A 17 -5.74 -7.32 -5.09
CA GLU A 17 -4.66 -7.69 -6.00
C GLU A 17 -4.32 -9.18 -5.94
N ASP A 18 -3.69 -9.72 -6.98
CA ASP A 18 -3.37 -11.16 -7.06
C ASP A 18 -2.44 -11.62 -5.94
N ILE A 19 -1.59 -10.71 -5.45
CA ILE A 19 -0.75 -10.96 -4.27
C ILE A 19 -1.58 -11.12 -2.99
N VAL A 20 -2.69 -10.39 -2.88
CA VAL A 20 -3.64 -10.47 -1.76
C VAL A 20 -4.38 -11.80 -1.81
N VAL A 21 -4.88 -12.18 -2.99
CA VAL A 21 -5.52 -13.49 -3.24
C VAL A 21 -4.56 -14.62 -2.86
N SER A 22 -3.30 -14.52 -3.29
CA SER A 22 -2.25 -15.49 -2.96
C SER A 22 -1.91 -15.54 -1.47
N ALA A 23 -1.87 -14.39 -0.81
CA ALA A 23 -1.55 -14.33 0.61
C ALA A 23 -2.70 -14.87 1.48
N ALA A 24 -3.95 -14.53 1.15
CA ALA A 24 -5.15 -15.06 1.78
C ALA A 24 -5.24 -16.58 1.61
N TYR A 25 -5.02 -17.08 0.39
CA TYR A 25 -4.93 -18.51 0.12
C TYR A 25 -3.88 -19.18 1.00
N ARG A 26 -2.64 -18.66 1.08
CA ARG A 26 -1.58 -19.26 1.89
C ARG A 26 -1.93 -19.30 3.38
N ALA A 27 -2.55 -18.24 3.91
CA ALA A 27 -2.98 -18.18 5.31
C ALA A 27 -4.06 -19.23 5.59
N LEU A 28 -5.09 -19.30 4.74
CA LEU A 28 -6.18 -20.26 4.86
C LEU A 28 -5.70 -21.70 4.64
N ALA A 29 -4.81 -21.94 3.68
CA ALA A 29 -4.23 -23.25 3.40
C ALA A 29 -3.35 -23.77 4.55
N GLN A 30 -2.59 -22.89 5.22
CA GLN A 30 -1.84 -23.29 6.42
C GLN A 30 -2.77 -23.70 7.56
N ARG A 31 -3.89 -22.99 7.73
CA ARG A 31 -4.88 -23.27 8.78
C ARG A 31 -5.69 -24.53 8.49
N TYR A 32 -6.10 -24.78 7.26
CA TYR A 32 -6.93 -25.95 6.91
C TYR A 32 -6.12 -27.11 6.32
N HIS A 33 -4.79 -27.13 6.52
CA HIS A 33 -3.96 -28.23 5.99
C HIS A 33 -4.35 -29.57 6.63
N PRO A 34 -4.64 -30.63 5.84
CA PRO A 34 -5.09 -31.91 6.38
C PRO A 34 -4.05 -32.55 7.33
N ASP A 35 -2.76 -32.32 7.10
CA ASP A 35 -1.70 -32.82 8.00
C ASP A 35 -1.68 -32.16 9.39
N LYS A 36 -2.25 -30.96 9.53
CA LYS A 36 -2.25 -30.21 10.80
C LYS A 36 -3.61 -30.17 11.49
N ASN A 37 -4.70 -30.50 10.76
CA ASN A 37 -6.05 -30.47 11.28
C ASN A 37 -6.88 -31.65 10.75
N THR A 38 -7.25 -32.56 11.64
CA THR A 38 -7.95 -33.83 11.34
C THR A 38 -9.47 -33.75 11.48
N GLY A 39 -10.07 -32.55 11.44
CA GLY A 39 -11.52 -32.36 11.53
C GLY A 39 -12.26 -32.72 10.24
N ARG A 40 -13.50 -33.24 10.35
CA ARG A 40 -14.34 -33.59 9.18
C ARG A 40 -14.63 -32.41 8.25
N ASP A 41 -14.61 -31.19 8.78
CA ASP A 41 -14.92 -29.95 8.05
C ASP A 41 -13.68 -29.31 7.39
N THR A 42 -12.48 -29.74 7.79
CA THR A 42 -11.21 -29.18 7.31
C THR A 42 -10.97 -29.52 5.83
N GLN A 43 -11.32 -30.73 5.40
CA GLN A 43 -11.14 -31.17 4.02
C GLN A 43 -12.08 -30.44 3.04
N ALA A 44 -13.34 -30.24 3.44
CA ALA A 44 -14.32 -29.51 2.64
C ALA A 44 -13.93 -28.03 2.49
N LYS A 45 -13.53 -27.38 3.61
CA LYS A 45 -13.03 -25.99 3.60
C LYS A 45 -11.77 -25.84 2.76
N MET A 46 -10.80 -26.73 2.92
CA MET A 46 -9.58 -26.72 2.10
C MET A 46 -9.89 -26.88 0.60
N LYS A 47 -10.86 -27.75 0.25
CA LYS A 47 -11.29 -27.90 -1.14
C LYS A 47 -11.86 -26.59 -1.69
N ALA A 48 -12.76 -25.93 -0.96
CA ALA A 48 -13.32 -24.64 -1.34
C ALA A 48 -12.25 -23.54 -1.47
N ILE A 49 -11.29 -23.48 -0.55
CA ILE A 49 -10.15 -22.55 -0.59
C ILE A 49 -9.29 -22.78 -1.84
N ASN A 50 -8.98 -24.04 -2.17
CA ASN A 50 -8.22 -24.38 -3.37
C ASN A 50 -8.98 -24.05 -4.66
N GLU A 51 -10.29 -24.32 -4.71
CA GLU A 51 -11.14 -23.99 -5.85
C GLU A 51 -11.22 -22.47 -6.07
N ALA A 52 -11.45 -21.70 -5.00
CA ALA A 52 -11.47 -20.25 -5.05
C ALA A 52 -10.13 -19.69 -5.52
N TYR A 53 -9.01 -20.20 -5.00
CA TYR A 53 -7.68 -19.77 -5.43
C TYR A 53 -7.39 -20.16 -6.88
N ALA A 54 -7.80 -21.34 -7.34
CA ALA A 54 -7.56 -21.78 -8.73
C ALA A 54 -8.28 -20.91 -9.77
N VAL A 55 -9.35 -20.21 -9.37
CA VAL A 55 -10.08 -19.25 -10.21
C VAL A 55 -9.51 -17.84 -10.03
N LEU A 56 -9.33 -17.38 -8.79
CA LEU A 56 -8.94 -16.00 -8.50
C LEU A 56 -7.44 -15.71 -8.70
N SER A 57 -6.58 -16.72 -8.76
CA SER A 57 -5.13 -16.53 -9.00
C SER A 57 -4.74 -16.44 -10.47
N ASP A 58 -5.61 -16.88 -11.38
CA ASP A 58 -5.39 -16.80 -12.82
C ASP A 58 -6.10 -15.57 -13.39
N PRO A 59 -5.39 -14.60 -14.01
CA PRO A 59 -6.00 -13.37 -14.50
C PRO A 59 -7.14 -13.58 -15.51
N VAL A 60 -7.05 -14.62 -16.35
CA VAL A 60 -8.05 -14.91 -17.38
C VAL A 60 -9.30 -15.49 -16.72
N ARG A 61 -9.13 -16.49 -15.84
CA ARG A 61 -10.24 -17.14 -15.13
C ARG A 61 -10.92 -16.18 -14.16
N ARG A 62 -10.15 -15.30 -13.52
CA ARG A 62 -10.67 -14.24 -12.65
C ARG A 62 -11.49 -13.23 -13.44
N ALA A 63 -11.02 -12.78 -14.60
CA ALA A 63 -11.78 -11.86 -15.45
C ALA A 63 -13.09 -12.48 -15.96
N GLU A 64 -13.11 -13.78 -16.27
CA GLU A 64 -14.33 -14.51 -16.61
C GLU A 64 -15.29 -14.59 -15.42
N TYR A 65 -14.77 -14.92 -14.24
CA TYR A 65 -15.54 -14.95 -13.00
C TYR A 65 -16.13 -13.56 -12.68
N ASP A 66 -15.35 -12.49 -12.80
CA ASP A 66 -15.75 -11.11 -12.53
C ASP A 66 -16.90 -10.64 -13.42
N LYS A 67 -16.88 -11.01 -14.71
CA LYS A 67 -18.00 -10.72 -15.64
C LYS A 67 -19.31 -11.35 -15.17
N SER A 68 -19.24 -12.59 -14.66
CA SER A 68 -20.41 -13.28 -14.11
C SER A 68 -20.83 -12.74 -12.73
N TYR A 69 -19.85 -12.30 -11.93
CA TYR A 69 -20.04 -11.75 -10.59
C TYR A 69 -20.74 -10.39 -10.62
N GLN A 70 -20.31 -9.48 -11.49
CA GLN A 70 -20.96 -8.16 -11.67
C GLN A 70 -22.40 -8.27 -12.19
N SER A 71 -22.67 -9.28 -13.02
CA SER A 71 -24.01 -9.57 -13.53
C SER A 71 -24.96 -10.11 -12.44
N ALA A 72 -24.41 -10.80 -11.43
CA ALA A 72 -25.14 -11.32 -10.28
C ALA A 72 -25.34 -10.25 -9.18
N SER A 73 -24.34 -9.40 -8.94
CA SER A 73 -24.36 -8.30 -7.96
C SER A 73 -25.43 -7.23 -8.25
N ASN A 74 -25.93 -7.14 -9.49
CA ASN A 74 -26.96 -6.17 -9.89
C ASN A 74 -28.40 -6.67 -9.70
N LYS A 75 -28.59 -7.83 -9.04
CA LYS A 75 -29.88 -8.31 -8.56
C LYS A 75 -29.80 -8.53 -7.04
N SER A 76 -30.82 -8.05 -6.33
CA SER A 76 -31.08 -8.17 -4.88
C SER A 76 -30.19 -7.32 -3.96
N PHE A 77 -30.55 -6.04 -3.79
CA PHE A 77 -30.56 -5.41 -2.47
C PHE A 77 -31.83 -5.92 -1.75
N GLU A 78 -31.74 -7.12 -1.19
CA GLU A 78 -32.62 -7.53 -0.10
C GLU A 78 -31.70 -7.81 1.09
N THR A 79 -31.89 -7.01 2.13
CA THR A 79 -31.26 -7.18 3.44
C THR A 79 -31.72 -8.52 4.01
N GLN A 80 -30.85 -9.52 3.94
CA GLN A 80 -30.90 -10.69 4.80
C GLN A 80 -29.72 -10.59 5.76
N ASP A 81 -30.06 -10.51 7.05
CA ASP A 81 -29.14 -10.53 8.18
C ASP A 81 -28.35 -11.85 8.18
N ASP A 82 -27.24 -11.91 7.44
CA ASP A 82 -26.25 -12.99 7.52
C ASP A 82 -25.08 -12.53 8.40
N ASP A 83 -25.30 -12.67 9.70
CA ASP A 83 -24.30 -12.61 10.78
C ASP A 83 -23.33 -13.84 10.72
N ASP A 84 -22.94 -14.25 9.51
CA ASP A 84 -22.02 -15.37 9.26
C ASP A 84 -20.94 -14.97 8.25
N GLN A 85 -20.23 -13.88 8.54
CA GLN A 85 -18.80 -13.90 8.22
C GLN A 85 -18.22 -15.06 9.02
N SER A 86 -18.03 -16.22 8.37
CA SER A 86 -17.70 -17.49 9.02
C SER A 86 -16.77 -17.29 10.23
N SER A 87 -17.18 -17.76 11.41
CA SER A 87 -16.38 -17.65 12.66
C SER A 87 -14.88 -17.98 12.45
N ALA A 88 -14.62 -18.93 11.55
CA ALA A 88 -13.34 -19.25 10.96
C ALA A 88 -12.51 -18.05 10.46
N PHE A 89 -13.07 -17.19 9.62
CA PHE A 89 -12.39 -16.01 9.08
C PHE A 89 -12.09 -14.99 10.18
N VAL A 90 -13.07 -14.73 11.06
CA VAL A 90 -12.90 -13.83 12.22
C VAL A 90 -11.78 -14.31 13.13
N ASP A 91 -11.74 -15.60 13.44
CA ASP A 91 -10.65 -16.20 14.21
C ASP A 91 -9.29 -16.08 13.51
N ALA A 92 -9.26 -16.19 12.17
CA ALA A 92 -8.01 -16.10 11.40
C ALA A 92 -7.46 -14.68 11.46
N MET A 93 -8.36 -13.71 11.38
CA MET A 93 -8.01 -12.30 11.51
C MET A 93 -7.49 -11.98 12.91
N LYS A 94 -8.14 -12.54 13.94
CA LYS A 94 -7.68 -12.40 15.32
C LYS A 94 -6.28 -12.99 15.53
N GLU A 95 -6.03 -14.20 15.02
CA GLU A 95 -4.69 -14.82 15.10
C GLU A 95 -3.64 -13.96 14.37
N LEU A 96 -4.00 -13.42 13.19
CA LEU A 96 -3.12 -12.54 12.43
C LEU A 96 -2.78 -11.28 13.23
N ASP A 97 -3.76 -10.66 13.89
CA ASP A 97 -3.57 -9.48 14.72
C ASP A 97 -2.71 -9.78 15.96
N GLU A 98 -2.90 -10.92 16.62
CA GLU A 98 -2.05 -11.36 17.73
C GLU A 98 -0.58 -11.53 17.28
N ARG A 99 -0.36 -12.17 16.13
CA ARG A 99 0.97 -12.32 15.53
C ARG A 99 1.58 -10.98 15.11
N TRP A 100 0.73 -10.05 14.65
CA TRP A 100 1.14 -8.69 14.31
C TRP A 100 1.63 -7.92 15.53
N GLU A 101 0.93 -8.01 16.67
CA GLU A 101 1.37 -7.36 17.90
C GLU A 101 2.73 -7.88 18.39
N VAL A 102 2.96 -9.19 18.31
CA VAL A 102 4.28 -9.77 18.60
C VAL A 102 5.34 -9.21 17.66
N ALA A 103 5.07 -9.15 16.35
CA ALA A 103 6.00 -8.60 15.37
C ALA A 103 6.31 -7.12 15.62
N LYS A 104 5.30 -6.30 15.94
CA LYS A 104 5.43 -4.88 16.26
C LYS A 104 6.30 -4.64 17.49
N SER A 105 6.24 -5.52 18.48
CA SER A 105 7.07 -5.39 19.69
C SER A 105 8.58 -5.43 19.37
N ILE A 106 8.97 -6.13 18.30
CA ILE A 106 10.36 -6.24 17.83
C ILE A 106 10.67 -5.22 16.73
N TYR A 107 9.74 -5.03 15.78
CA TYR A 107 9.88 -4.15 14.62
C TYR A 107 8.78 -3.08 14.61
N PRO A 108 8.84 -2.06 15.47
CA PRO A 108 7.74 -1.09 15.61
C PRO A 108 7.51 -0.23 14.36
N ASP A 109 8.47 -0.16 13.44
CA ASP A 109 8.38 0.54 12.16
C ASP A 109 7.43 -0.13 11.15
N ILE A 110 7.08 -1.42 11.35
CA ILE A 110 6.14 -2.14 10.47
C ILE A 110 4.75 -1.52 10.44
N GLU A 111 4.35 -0.84 11.52
CA GLU A 111 3.07 -0.15 11.60
C GLU A 111 3.02 1.06 10.65
N LEU A 112 4.16 1.74 10.44
CA LEU A 112 4.23 2.84 9.49
C LEU A 112 4.00 2.35 8.05
N PHE A 113 4.58 1.19 7.68
CA PHE A 113 4.35 0.57 6.38
C PHE A 113 2.90 0.10 6.22
N ARG A 114 2.34 -0.58 7.25
CA ARG A 114 0.93 -1.00 7.25
C ARG A 114 -0.03 0.18 7.06
N ALA A 115 0.18 1.26 7.82
CA ALA A 115 -0.63 2.48 7.75
C ALA A 115 -0.49 3.18 6.40
N ARG A 116 0.73 3.24 5.85
CA ARG A 116 1.00 3.81 4.53
C ARG A 116 0.28 3.04 3.43
N LEU A 117 0.45 1.73 3.35
CA LEU A 117 -0.18 0.91 2.31
C LEU A 117 -1.71 0.95 2.40
N ASN A 118 -2.27 1.10 3.60
CA ASN A 118 -3.71 1.26 3.79
C ASN A 118 -4.27 2.55 3.17
N LYS A 119 -3.44 3.60 2.99
CA LYS A 119 -3.84 4.81 2.24
C LYS A 119 -4.10 4.50 0.77
N PHE A 120 -3.34 3.58 0.18
CA PHE A 120 -3.56 3.10 -1.18
C PHE A 120 -4.77 2.17 -1.20
N SER A 121 -4.68 1.04 -0.49
CA SER A 121 -5.76 0.05 -0.41
C SER A 121 -5.65 -0.77 0.88
N THR A 122 -6.79 -1.08 1.48
CA THR A 122 -6.86 -2.01 2.62
C THR A 122 -6.36 -3.39 2.24
N SER A 123 -6.60 -3.83 1.00
CA SER A 123 -6.08 -5.09 0.49
C SER A 123 -4.55 -5.08 0.43
N LEU A 124 -3.94 -3.97 -0.01
CA LEU A 124 -2.48 -3.84 -0.08
C LEU A 124 -1.83 -3.90 1.31
N SER A 125 -2.43 -3.22 2.29
CA SER A 125 -2.02 -3.31 3.70
C SER A 125 -2.11 -4.74 4.24
N PHE A 126 -3.19 -5.46 3.93
CA PHE A 126 -3.36 -6.85 4.31
C PHE A 126 -2.34 -7.78 3.64
N ALA A 127 -2.08 -7.62 2.34
CA ALA A 127 -1.04 -8.38 1.63
C ALA A 127 0.34 -8.18 2.24
N PHE A 128 0.66 -6.95 2.67
CA PHE A 128 1.90 -6.68 3.39
C PHE A 128 1.98 -7.44 4.71
N VAL A 129 0.98 -7.29 5.58
CA VAL A 129 0.95 -7.94 6.91
C VAL A 129 1.06 -9.46 6.77
N THR A 130 0.24 -10.06 5.93
CA THR A 130 0.21 -11.51 5.71
C THR A 130 1.52 -12.02 5.12
N THR A 131 2.03 -11.39 4.06
CA THR A 131 3.29 -11.80 3.43
C THR A 131 4.44 -11.69 4.41
N LEU A 132 4.50 -10.60 5.18
CA LEU A 132 5.56 -10.37 6.15
C LEU A 132 5.56 -11.44 7.26
N LEU A 133 4.38 -11.75 7.80
CA LEU A 133 4.21 -12.75 8.87
C LEU A 133 4.41 -14.19 8.40
N VAL A 134 3.95 -14.53 7.19
CA VAL A 134 4.05 -15.90 6.64
C VAL A 134 5.45 -16.19 6.13
N ALA A 135 6.04 -15.28 5.34
CA ALA A 135 7.38 -15.45 4.78
C ALA A 135 8.50 -15.11 5.78
N LYS A 136 8.15 -14.61 6.97
CA LYS A 136 9.08 -14.11 7.99
C LYS A 136 10.08 -13.10 7.42
N ALA A 137 9.62 -12.28 6.47
CA ALA A 137 10.46 -11.40 5.66
C ALA A 137 10.80 -10.05 6.36
N PHE A 138 10.92 -10.03 7.68
CA PHE A 138 11.10 -8.80 8.47
C PHE A 138 12.35 -8.02 8.12
N GLY A 139 13.45 -8.68 7.74
CA GLY A 139 14.67 -8.01 7.27
C GLY A 139 14.49 -7.23 5.96
N ARG A 140 13.50 -7.61 5.14
CA ARG A 140 13.16 -6.98 3.85
C ARG A 140 11.80 -6.26 3.89
N ARG A 141 11.29 -5.92 5.07
CA ARG A 141 9.97 -5.27 5.25
C ARG A 141 9.82 -3.98 4.45
N ARG A 142 10.88 -3.15 4.38
CA ARG A 142 10.86 -1.90 3.61
C ARG A 142 10.78 -2.19 2.11
N GLU A 143 11.65 -3.07 1.60
CA GLU A 143 11.64 -3.50 0.20
C GLU A 143 10.27 -4.08 -0.20
N LEU A 144 9.70 -4.93 0.65
CA LEU A 144 8.37 -5.51 0.43
C LEU A 144 7.29 -4.42 0.35
N SER A 145 7.30 -3.45 1.27
CA SER A 145 6.34 -2.33 1.25
C SER A 145 6.47 -1.50 -0.02
N LEU A 146 7.70 -1.14 -0.40
CA LEU A 146 7.96 -0.35 -1.62
C LEU A 146 7.59 -1.12 -2.89
N GLN A 147 7.86 -2.42 -2.92
CA GLN A 147 7.50 -3.28 -4.05
C GLN A 147 5.97 -3.34 -4.21
N LEU A 148 5.23 -3.57 -3.12
CA LEU A 148 3.77 -3.62 -3.13
C LEU A 148 3.17 -2.28 -3.59
N GLU A 149 3.64 -1.16 -3.02
CA GLU A 149 3.22 0.18 -3.45
C GLU A 149 3.54 0.44 -4.93
N GLY A 150 4.75 0.11 -5.38
CA GLY A 150 5.17 0.30 -6.76
C GLY A 150 4.35 -0.53 -7.75
N GLN A 151 4.03 -1.79 -7.41
CA GLN A 151 3.16 -2.64 -8.21
C GLN A 151 1.75 -2.07 -8.31
N PHE A 152 1.17 -1.62 -7.20
CA PHE A 152 -0.12 -0.95 -7.18
C PHE A 152 -0.10 0.30 -8.08
N LEU A 153 0.87 1.19 -7.87
CA LEU A 153 0.96 2.44 -8.64
C LEU A 153 1.16 2.17 -10.12
N THR A 154 2.01 1.21 -10.49
CA THR A 154 2.25 0.89 -11.90
C THR A 154 1.02 0.29 -12.58
N LYS A 155 0.26 -0.52 -11.84
CA LYS A 155 -0.97 -1.16 -12.34
C LYS A 155 -2.04 -0.13 -12.72
N TYR A 156 -2.21 0.93 -11.91
CA TYR A 156 -3.26 1.92 -12.11
C TYR A 156 -2.78 3.18 -12.87
N PHE A 157 -1.53 3.59 -12.69
CA PHE A 157 -1.02 4.86 -13.23
C PHE A 157 0.04 4.68 -14.32
N GLY A 158 0.34 3.44 -14.71
CA GLY A 158 1.34 3.12 -15.73
C GLY A 158 2.78 3.32 -15.23
N SER A 159 3.72 3.44 -16.16
CA SER A 159 5.16 3.50 -15.84
C SER A 159 5.77 4.91 -15.91
N ASN A 160 4.96 5.93 -16.21
CA ASN A 160 5.46 7.30 -16.28
C ASN A 160 5.73 7.83 -14.86
N GLU A 161 6.99 8.15 -14.57
CA GLU A 161 7.44 8.56 -13.23
C GLU A 161 6.67 9.77 -12.70
N GLN A 162 6.43 10.79 -13.53
CA GLN A 162 5.73 12.01 -13.11
C GLN A 162 4.27 11.73 -12.73
N ILE A 163 3.57 10.89 -13.51
CA ILE A 163 2.18 10.50 -13.22
C ILE A 163 2.13 9.66 -11.95
N VAL A 164 3.03 8.68 -11.82
CA VAL A 164 3.11 7.80 -10.65
C VAL A 164 3.41 8.59 -9.36
N ASP A 165 4.33 9.53 -9.41
CA ASP A 165 4.69 10.36 -8.27
C ASP A 165 3.55 11.30 -7.87
N TYR A 166 2.88 11.90 -8.85
CA TYR A 166 1.72 12.74 -8.61
C TYR A 166 0.55 11.94 -8.01
N ALA A 167 0.27 10.74 -8.55
CA ALA A 167 -0.73 9.82 -8.02
C ALA A 167 -0.43 9.44 -6.56
N ARG A 168 0.84 9.10 -6.26
CA ARG A 168 1.29 8.81 -4.89
C ARG A 168 1.00 9.98 -3.95
N GLY A 169 1.35 11.20 -4.37
CA GLY A 169 1.10 12.42 -3.60
C GLY A 169 -0.39 12.65 -3.29
N LEU A 170 -1.26 12.50 -4.30
CA LEU A 170 -2.71 12.58 -4.13
C LEU A 170 -3.23 11.57 -3.11
N ILE A 171 -2.82 10.29 -3.22
CA ILE A 171 -3.28 9.22 -2.33
C ILE A 171 -2.82 9.46 -0.89
N LEU A 172 -1.54 9.75 -0.68
CA LEU A 172 -0.98 9.99 0.66
C LEU A 172 -1.57 11.25 1.31
N SER A 173 -1.92 12.25 0.50
CA SER A 173 -2.62 13.47 0.94
C SER A 173 -4.13 13.28 1.15
N GLY A 174 -4.67 12.07 0.95
CA GLY A 174 -6.08 11.76 1.14
C GLY A 174 -7.01 12.19 0.01
N ARG A 175 -6.46 12.67 -1.12
CA ARG A 175 -7.21 13.13 -2.31
C ARG A 175 -7.57 11.95 -3.22
N ARG A 176 -8.32 10.98 -2.67
CA ARG A 176 -8.62 9.70 -3.34
C ARG A 176 -9.45 9.89 -4.61
N ASP A 177 -10.37 10.84 -4.63
CA ASP A 177 -11.22 11.07 -5.81
C ASP A 177 -10.43 11.66 -6.98
N ALA A 178 -9.45 12.52 -6.70
CA ALA A 178 -8.51 13.03 -7.70
C ALA A 178 -7.61 11.92 -8.24
N ALA A 179 -7.10 11.04 -7.37
CA ALA A 179 -6.32 9.88 -7.81
C ALA A 179 -7.15 8.92 -8.69
N LYS A 180 -8.43 8.68 -8.36
CA LYS A 180 -9.34 7.89 -9.20
C LYS A 180 -9.59 8.54 -10.56
N ALA A 181 -9.74 9.87 -10.60
CA ALA A 181 -9.87 10.58 -11.86
C ALA A 181 -8.61 10.49 -12.72
N LEU A 182 -7.42 10.57 -12.10
CA LEU A 182 -6.16 10.38 -12.80
C LEU A 182 -6.02 8.97 -13.37
N ASN A 183 -6.40 7.93 -12.60
CA ASN A 183 -6.43 6.54 -13.07
C ASN A 183 -7.31 6.42 -14.32
N ARG A 184 -8.51 7.02 -14.32
CA ARG A 184 -9.39 7.01 -15.50
C ARG A 184 -8.76 7.67 -16.74
N LEU A 185 -7.99 8.74 -16.57
CA LEU A 185 -7.27 9.35 -17.69
C LEU A 185 -6.21 8.39 -18.26
N VAL A 186 -5.44 7.74 -17.39
CA VAL A 186 -4.44 6.74 -17.79
C VAL A 186 -5.08 5.53 -18.46
N GLU A 187 -6.20 5.02 -17.94
CA GLU A 187 -6.93 3.89 -18.52
C GLU A 187 -7.46 4.20 -19.94
N VAL A 188 -7.93 5.42 -20.18
CA VAL A 188 -8.54 5.81 -21.46
C VAL A 188 -7.50 6.23 -22.50
N ILE A 189 -6.48 6.98 -22.08
CA ILE A 189 -5.53 7.64 -22.99
C ILE A 189 -4.19 6.89 -23.02
N GLY A 190 -3.88 6.10 -22.00
CA GLY A 190 -2.58 5.45 -21.82
C GLY A 190 -1.53 6.41 -21.25
N SER A 191 -0.28 6.25 -21.68
CA SER A 191 0.82 7.15 -21.32
C SER A 191 0.84 8.34 -22.29
N PRO A 192 0.60 9.58 -21.83
CA PRO A 192 0.68 10.76 -22.69
C PRO A 192 2.14 11.09 -23.05
N ASP A 193 2.35 11.75 -24.19
CA ASP A 193 3.64 12.32 -24.57
C ASP A 193 4.07 13.43 -23.59
N ASP A 194 3.09 14.22 -23.11
CA ASP A 194 3.27 15.23 -22.06
C ASP A 194 2.44 14.88 -20.80
N PRO A 195 3.07 14.29 -19.77
CA PRO A 195 2.44 13.97 -18.50
C PRO A 195 1.82 15.17 -17.76
N GLN A 196 2.32 16.39 -18.03
CA GLN A 196 1.85 17.59 -17.35
C GLN A 196 0.38 17.88 -17.68
N LEU A 197 -0.09 17.50 -18.88
CA LEU A 197 -1.49 17.67 -19.28
C LEU A 197 -2.46 16.94 -18.35
N PHE A 198 -2.09 15.76 -17.84
CA PHE A 198 -2.93 15.01 -16.91
C PHE A 198 -2.91 15.67 -15.54
N VAL A 199 -1.74 16.10 -15.08
CA VAL A 199 -1.58 16.82 -13.80
C VAL A 199 -2.44 18.08 -13.81
N ASP A 200 -2.28 18.94 -14.82
CA ASP A 200 -3.02 20.20 -14.96
C ASP A 200 -4.54 19.97 -15.02
N LYS A 201 -4.96 18.92 -15.73
CA LYS A 201 -6.38 18.54 -15.80
C LYS A 201 -6.93 18.16 -14.43
N ILE A 202 -6.22 17.32 -13.67
CA ILE A 202 -6.63 16.91 -12.33
C ILE A 202 -6.59 18.07 -11.35
N GLU A 203 -5.59 18.94 -11.44
CA GLU A 203 -5.52 20.13 -10.59
C GLU A 203 -6.69 21.07 -10.82
N SER A 204 -7.05 21.28 -12.10
CA SER A 204 -8.21 22.09 -12.47
C SER A 204 -9.53 21.47 -12.02
N ASP A 205 -9.72 20.16 -12.20
CA ASP A 205 -10.99 19.49 -11.92
C ASP A 205 -11.29 19.38 -10.42
N PHE A 206 -10.26 19.38 -9.58
CA PHE A 206 -10.37 19.20 -8.13
C PHE A 206 -9.98 20.44 -7.31
N ASP A 207 -9.79 21.59 -7.96
CA ASP A 207 -9.35 22.86 -7.34
C ASP A 207 -8.11 22.66 -6.46
N LEU A 208 -7.15 21.88 -6.95
CA LEU A 208 -5.97 21.50 -6.18
C LEU A 208 -4.84 22.52 -6.27
N HIS A 209 -5.13 23.70 -6.84
CA HIS A 209 -4.17 24.73 -7.23
C HIS A 209 -2.99 24.84 -6.25
N HIS A 210 -1.83 24.37 -6.68
CA HIS A 210 -0.58 24.99 -6.26
C HIS A 210 -0.57 26.39 -6.88
N ALA A 211 -0.32 27.42 -6.06
CA ALA A 211 -0.28 28.82 -6.50
C ALA A 211 0.40 28.96 -7.87
N ARG A 212 -0.38 29.33 -8.91
CA ARG A 212 -0.01 29.71 -10.28
C ARG A 212 1.18 28.96 -10.90
N GLN A 213 0.90 28.17 -11.95
CA GLN A 213 1.85 27.69 -12.98
C GLN A 213 3.32 27.76 -12.56
N ALA A 214 3.82 26.67 -11.98
CA ALA A 214 5.24 26.48 -11.73
C ALA A 214 5.98 26.38 -13.07
N THR A 215 6.30 27.54 -13.66
CA THR A 215 7.00 27.64 -14.95
C THR A 215 8.46 27.20 -14.86
N SER A 216 9.02 27.17 -13.64
CA SER A 216 10.40 26.77 -13.38
C SER A 216 10.48 25.47 -12.56
N LYS A 217 11.63 24.77 -12.68
CA LYS A 217 11.97 23.61 -11.84
C LYS A 217 11.98 23.96 -10.34
N GLU A 218 12.37 25.20 -10.01
CA GLU A 218 12.44 25.70 -8.64
C GLU A 218 11.04 25.80 -8.00
N ASP A 219 10.06 26.29 -8.76
CA ASP A 219 8.67 26.39 -8.29
C ASP A 219 8.05 25.00 -8.03
N ARG A 220 8.36 24.02 -8.91
CA ARG A 220 7.92 22.62 -8.73
C ARG A 220 8.55 22.00 -7.49
N ASN A 221 9.84 22.20 -7.29
CA ASN A 221 10.55 21.74 -6.10
C ASN A 221 9.97 22.38 -4.82
N ALA A 222 9.65 23.67 -4.84
CA ALA A 222 9.03 24.36 -3.71
C ALA A 222 7.62 23.83 -3.40
N ALA A 223 6.81 23.55 -4.42
CA ALA A 223 5.50 22.92 -4.24
C ALA A 223 5.63 21.52 -3.63
N ARG A 224 6.54 20.69 -4.16
CA ARG A 224 6.83 19.35 -3.65
C ARG A 224 7.33 19.37 -2.20
N GLN A 225 8.22 20.30 -1.85
CA GLN A 225 8.66 20.49 -0.47
C GLN A 225 7.48 20.78 0.47
N ARG A 226 6.53 21.65 0.08
CA ARG A 226 5.36 21.96 0.91
C ARG A 226 4.48 20.74 1.14
N GLU A 227 4.31 19.90 0.12
CA GLU A 227 3.57 18.64 0.23
C GLU A 227 4.28 17.67 1.17
N LEU A 228 5.57 17.43 0.95
CA LEU A 228 6.37 16.52 1.78
C LEU A 228 6.41 16.97 3.24
N LYS A 229 6.52 18.27 3.53
CA LYS A 229 6.43 18.81 4.89
C LYS A 229 5.14 18.37 5.60
N LYS A 230 3.99 18.43 4.91
CA LYS A 230 2.71 17.98 5.48
C LYS A 230 2.71 16.48 5.75
N ILE A 231 3.20 15.67 4.79
CA ILE A 231 3.24 14.21 4.94
C ILE A 231 4.17 13.81 6.08
N VAL A 232 5.40 14.34 6.10
CA VAL A 232 6.40 14.01 7.12
C VAL A 232 5.96 14.50 8.50
N LYS A 233 5.38 15.70 8.61
CA LYS A 233 4.86 16.21 9.88
C LYS A 233 3.74 15.33 10.45
N ASN A 234 2.81 14.88 9.60
CA ASN A 234 1.63 14.15 10.05
C ASN A 234 1.88 12.65 10.23
N PHE A 235 2.73 12.04 9.39
CA PHE A 235 2.88 10.59 9.32
C PHE A 235 4.28 10.08 9.61
N GLY A 236 5.31 10.92 9.50
CA GLY A 236 6.69 10.53 9.83
C GLY A 236 7.25 9.42 8.93
N TYR A 237 6.86 9.37 7.66
CA TYR A 237 7.39 8.40 6.72
C TYR A 237 8.85 8.72 6.35
N PHE A 238 9.70 7.69 6.39
CA PHE A 238 11.15 7.83 6.20
C PHE A 238 11.51 8.29 4.79
N ASP A 239 10.91 7.69 3.76
CA ASP A 239 11.24 8.00 2.36
C ASP A 239 10.91 9.46 2.01
N GLU A 240 9.75 9.96 2.44
CA GLU A 240 9.39 11.38 2.29
C GLU A 240 10.28 12.30 3.12
N ALA A 241 10.72 11.88 4.31
CA ALA A 241 11.66 12.65 5.11
C ALA A 241 13.03 12.75 4.42
N THR A 242 13.48 11.67 3.78
CA THR A 242 14.69 11.65 2.95
C THR A 242 14.57 12.56 1.73
N GLU A 243 13.44 12.48 1.01
CA GLU A 243 13.18 13.36 -0.15
C GLU A 243 13.12 14.84 0.27
N LEU A 244 12.43 15.15 1.36
CA LEU A 244 12.35 16.50 1.90
C LEU A 244 13.73 17.04 2.27
N ALA A 245 14.56 16.23 2.93
CA ALA A 245 15.93 16.62 3.26
C ALA A 245 16.75 16.90 1.99
N ARG A 246 16.65 16.04 0.97
CA ARG A 246 17.34 16.25 -0.32
C ARG A 246 16.92 17.53 -1.02
N LEU A 247 15.61 17.77 -1.13
CA LEU A 247 15.11 19.02 -1.69
C LEU A 247 15.52 20.24 -0.85
N SER A 248 15.76 20.06 0.45
CA SER A 248 16.24 21.13 1.35
C SER A 248 17.76 21.33 1.31
N GLY A 249 18.46 20.70 0.36
CA GLY A 249 19.91 20.88 0.17
C GLY A 249 20.80 19.91 0.96
N PHE A 250 20.23 18.89 1.60
CA PHE A 250 21.00 17.88 2.32
C PHE A 250 21.34 16.66 1.46
N VAL A 251 22.54 16.13 1.61
CA VAL A 251 22.91 14.79 1.16
C VAL A 251 22.54 13.80 2.26
N VAL A 252 21.80 12.75 1.91
CA VAL A 252 21.38 11.72 2.86
C VAL A 252 21.97 10.38 2.43
N ALA A 253 22.78 9.78 3.31
CA ALA A 253 23.38 8.47 3.14
C ALA A 253 22.81 7.48 4.15
N GLU A 254 22.51 6.27 3.68
CA GLU A 254 21.99 5.18 4.51
C GLU A 254 23.07 4.10 4.62
N ALA A 255 23.39 3.68 5.85
CA ALA A 255 24.23 2.53 6.11
C ALA A 255 23.33 1.41 6.66
N GLY A 256 23.32 0.28 5.93
CA GLY A 256 22.37 -0.82 6.13
C GLY A 256 22.21 -1.24 7.60
N GLY A 257 20.96 -1.43 8.01
CA GLY A 257 20.60 -1.98 9.30
C GLY A 257 20.76 -3.50 9.32
N GLY A 258 21.24 -4.06 10.43
CA GLY A 258 21.26 -5.50 10.62
C GLY A 258 19.85 -6.08 10.77
N ILE A 259 19.75 -7.40 10.88
CA ILE A 259 18.47 -8.13 11.00
C ILE A 259 17.58 -7.56 12.13
N PHE A 260 18.19 -7.02 13.19
CA PHE A 260 17.52 -6.48 14.38
C PHE A 260 17.63 -4.96 14.55
N SER A 261 18.26 -4.23 13.61
CA SER A 261 18.47 -2.79 13.77
C SER A 261 17.96 -2.03 12.55
N SER A 262 17.31 -0.90 12.79
CA SER A 262 17.04 0.11 11.76
C SER A 262 18.35 0.57 11.11
N ALA A 263 18.26 1.00 9.85
CA ALA A 263 19.41 1.55 9.15
C ALA A 263 19.92 2.81 9.85
N LYS A 264 21.24 2.97 9.90
CA LYS A 264 21.87 4.22 10.32
C LYS A 264 21.74 5.22 9.19
N VAL A 265 21.53 6.49 9.55
CA VAL A 265 21.36 7.57 8.58
C VAL A 265 22.40 8.64 8.85
N ALA A 266 23.09 9.09 7.82
CA ALA A 266 23.99 10.22 7.88
C ALA A 266 23.47 11.33 6.95
N VAL A 267 23.56 12.57 7.43
CA VAL A 267 23.10 13.75 6.72
C VAL A 267 24.24 14.75 6.67
N SER A 268 24.48 15.35 5.50
CA SER A 268 25.43 16.46 5.34
C SER A 268 24.91 17.57 4.44
N SER A 269 25.45 18.78 4.55
CA SER A 269 25.17 19.90 3.63
C SER A 269 26.45 20.49 3.04
N GLN A 270 26.32 21.30 1.99
CA GLN A 270 27.47 22.00 1.38
C GLN A 270 28.14 22.99 2.34
N ASP A 271 27.39 23.53 3.31
CA ASP A 271 27.88 24.48 4.32
C ASP A 271 28.65 23.82 5.47
N GLY A 272 28.96 22.52 5.36
CA GLY A 272 29.74 21.78 6.35
C GLY A 272 28.92 21.22 7.53
N PHE A 273 27.58 21.30 7.49
CA PHE A 273 26.76 20.57 8.45
C PHE A 273 26.93 19.06 8.22
N ALA A 274 27.12 18.29 9.28
CA ALA A 274 27.11 16.84 9.25
C ALA A 274 26.51 16.27 10.54
N LYS A 275 25.66 15.26 10.41
CA LYS A 275 25.04 14.59 11.56
C LYS A 275 24.74 13.12 11.25
N GLU A 276 25.03 12.26 12.21
CA GLU A 276 24.69 10.84 12.17
C GLU A 276 23.52 10.54 13.12
N PHE A 277 22.68 9.61 12.68
CA PHE A 277 21.52 9.11 13.40
C PHE A 277 21.67 7.61 13.57
N ALA A 278 21.43 7.13 14.81
CA ALA A 278 21.49 5.72 15.14
C ALA A 278 20.42 4.90 14.41
N ASP A 279 19.32 5.53 14.01
CA ASP A 279 18.19 4.91 13.33
C ASP A 279 17.38 5.88 12.46
N THR A 280 16.58 5.31 11.56
CA THR A 280 15.64 6.03 10.67
C THR A 280 14.64 6.88 11.44
N LYS A 281 14.18 6.43 12.61
CA LYS A 281 13.21 7.14 13.46
C LYS A 281 13.78 8.45 14.00
N SER A 282 15.04 8.44 14.43
CA SER A 282 15.75 9.60 14.94
C SER A 282 16.03 10.62 13.84
N PHE A 283 16.35 10.14 12.63
CA PHE A 283 16.44 11.00 11.45
C PHE A 283 15.09 11.65 11.11
N VAL A 284 13.99 10.89 11.05
CA VAL A 284 12.64 11.43 10.77
C VAL A 284 12.26 12.50 11.79
N ARG A 285 12.48 12.25 13.09
CA ARG A 285 12.22 13.25 14.13
C ARG A 285 13.01 14.53 13.92
N TRP A 286 14.27 14.41 13.52
CA TRP A 286 15.09 15.57 13.20
C TRP A 286 14.53 16.35 12.01
N VAL A 287 14.11 15.66 10.93
CA VAL A 287 13.44 16.31 9.79
C VAL A 287 12.16 17.02 10.21
N GLN A 288 11.34 16.40 11.07
CA GLN A 288 10.11 17.01 11.60
C GLN A 288 10.41 18.30 12.37
N SER A 289 11.39 18.29 13.27
CA SER A 289 11.75 19.47 14.07
C SER A 289 12.50 20.56 13.29
N ASN A 290 13.25 20.22 12.24
CA ASN A 290 14.16 21.19 11.59
C ASN A 290 13.62 21.67 10.24
N LEU A 291 12.87 20.83 9.52
CA LEU A 291 12.44 21.13 8.15
C LEU A 291 10.92 21.34 8.05
N CYS A 292 10.13 20.94 9.05
CA CYS A 292 8.67 21.03 9.02
C CYS A 292 8.06 22.10 9.96
N GLU A 293 8.86 22.85 10.73
CA GLU A 293 8.32 23.80 11.72
C GLU A 293 7.70 25.07 11.11
N TYR A 294 8.06 25.41 9.88
CA TYR A 294 7.43 26.50 9.12
C TYR A 294 6.43 25.94 8.10
N ILE A 295 5.19 25.72 8.52
CA ILE A 295 4.02 25.46 7.64
C ILE A 295 3.03 26.60 7.82
#